data_AF-A0A8H7KQV5-F1
#
_entry.id   AF-A0A8H7KQV5-F1
#
_cell.length_a   1.000
_cell.length_b   1.000
_cell.length_c   1.000
_cell.angle_alpha   90.00
_cell.angle_beta   90.00
_cell.angle_gamma   90.00
#
_symmetry.space_group_name_H-M   'P 1'
#
loop_
_entity.id
_entity.type
_entity.pdbx_description
1 polymer ?
#
loop_
_entity_poly.entity_id
_entity_poly.type
_entity_poly.pdbx_seq_one_letter_code
_entity_poly.pdbx_strand_id
1 'polypeptide(L)'
;MMSSHSQDYSTHRVRDDLDAVTGLEMPAHAASQSFNTRASENATVTNIGGNYIYVNGDYNEYKIDEQKGKDIFRWLGAPETSRNFHAAREAHHAHTGSWFVCGKAFLRWKEQPDSPLWVYGSPGCGKTVICSSAVEDVIKDCEAKPSGSFTYAYFFFDSRSAENDLSVHEKFVRSIILQLWHHFGKIPSALLDIYGQGPSHPQPPLAILEHCLQAIIREFQHVYIMIDALDECVDREKLLIWIKGISKWASGKLHLMFSSRQERDIMDQIAAVHGLQHVRFAGGNLNPDILRYIDDTLSEIVKWAPETRTMVKLALLERADGSFRWVALQLKELIQCSSLRNLKLRLCALPKDLEETYQRLLCKSSNPEDLRIFLQWIAFAVRPISLEELADAITIDFQSSDQPCYDPDLRYMDPRDVLTVCSGFVTEFEGLFLSSKNVAKSANKE
;
A
#
# COMPACT_ATOMS: atom_id res chain seq x y z
N MET A 1 -68.84 -2.49 27.46
CA MET A 1 -68.81 -1.09 26.98
C MET A 1 -67.50 -0.95 26.21
N MET A 2 -67.45 -1.19 24.89
CA MET A 2 -67.70 -0.23 23.78
C MET A 2 -66.86 1.06 23.90
N SER A 3 -66.15 1.58 22.91
CA SER A 3 -66.02 1.38 21.44
C SER A 3 -64.71 2.08 20.98
N SER A 4 -64.16 2.07 19.76
CA SER A 4 -64.63 1.75 18.39
C SER A 4 -63.42 1.69 17.44
N HIS A 5 -63.42 0.71 16.52
CA HIS A 5 -62.64 0.63 15.28
C HIS A 5 -63.63 0.68 14.10
N SER A 6 -63.22 1.21 12.94
CA SER A 6 -63.94 0.99 11.67
C SER A 6 -62.97 0.93 10.48
N GLN A 7 -62.92 -0.22 9.82
CA GLN A 7 -62.51 -0.44 8.43
C GLN A 7 -63.38 -1.59 7.90
N ASP A 8 -63.98 -1.42 6.72
CA ASP A 8 -64.63 -2.44 5.89
C ASP A 8 -64.29 -2.13 4.42
N TYR A 9 -63.67 -3.04 3.64
CA TYR A 9 -64.23 -4.09 2.73
C TYR A 9 -64.86 -3.52 1.43
N SER A 10 -64.76 -4.08 0.21
CA SER A 10 -64.42 -5.41 -0.33
C SER A 10 -64.26 -5.39 -1.89
N THR A 11 -64.06 -6.59 -2.49
CA THR A 11 -64.30 -7.09 -3.89
C THR A 11 -63.07 -7.33 -4.79
N HIS A 12 -62.95 -8.36 -5.64
CA HIS A 12 -63.48 -9.74 -5.78
C HIS A 12 -62.52 -10.51 -6.74
N ARG A 13 -62.40 -11.85 -6.62
CA ARG A 13 -61.70 -12.80 -7.54
C ARG A 13 -62.44 -12.98 -8.88
N VAL A 14 -61.75 -13.39 -9.97
CA VAL A 14 -62.02 -14.56 -10.86
C VAL A 14 -60.77 -14.86 -11.74
N ARG A 15 -60.56 -16.15 -12.07
CA ARG A 15 -59.51 -16.80 -12.91
C ARG A 15 -59.77 -16.63 -14.42
N ASP A 16 -58.74 -16.76 -15.26
CA ASP A 16 -58.65 -17.77 -16.36
C ASP A 16 -57.35 -17.61 -17.16
N ASP A 17 -56.72 -18.76 -17.46
CA ASP A 17 -55.57 -18.95 -18.37
C ASP A 17 -56.02 -18.92 -19.84
N LEU A 18 -55.20 -18.41 -20.77
CA LEU A 18 -55.03 -18.95 -22.14
C LEU A 18 -53.81 -18.32 -22.87
N ASP A 19 -52.85 -19.17 -23.22
CA ASP A 19 -52.02 -19.26 -24.44
C ASP A 19 -51.36 -18.02 -25.12
N ALA A 20 -50.01 -17.98 -25.02
CA ALA A 20 -49.02 -18.18 -26.10
C ALA A 20 -48.87 -17.21 -27.33
N VAL A 21 -47.62 -16.71 -27.47
CA VAL A 21 -46.82 -16.49 -28.71
C VAL A 21 -46.91 -15.16 -29.51
N THR A 22 -45.71 -14.58 -29.68
CA THR A 22 -45.16 -13.66 -30.72
C THR A 22 -45.53 -12.18 -30.80
N GLY A 23 -44.47 -11.37 -30.77
CA GLY A 23 -44.31 -10.15 -31.58
C GLY A 23 -44.71 -8.85 -30.89
N LEU A 24 -44.10 -7.75 -31.37
CA LEU A 24 -44.25 -6.33 -30.99
C LEU A 24 -43.15 -5.84 -30.03
N GLU A 25 -42.52 -4.68 -30.19
CA GLU A 25 -42.38 -3.70 -31.27
C GLU A 25 -41.37 -2.67 -30.71
N MET A 26 -40.56 -2.04 -31.56
CA MET A 26 -39.66 -0.96 -31.12
C MET A 26 -40.42 0.34 -30.81
N PRO A 27 -39.90 1.20 -29.91
CA PRO A 27 -40.17 2.63 -29.98
C PRO A 27 -39.07 3.35 -30.78
N ALA A 28 -39.51 4.02 -31.85
CA ALA A 28 -38.74 4.97 -32.64
C ALA A 28 -38.48 6.26 -31.86
N HIS A 29 -37.25 6.79 -31.98
CA HIS A 29 -36.93 8.16 -32.42
C HIS A 29 -35.51 8.55 -31.96
N ALA A 30 -34.52 8.36 -32.82
CA ALA A 30 -33.25 9.08 -32.78
C ALA A 30 -33.05 9.72 -34.16
N ALA A 31 -32.92 11.05 -34.18
CA ALA A 31 -32.77 11.83 -35.39
C ALA A 31 -31.45 11.49 -36.10
N SER A 32 -31.52 11.03 -37.34
CA SER A 32 -30.36 10.86 -38.22
C SER A 32 -30.00 12.21 -38.85
N GLN A 33 -28.74 12.61 -38.76
CA GLN A 33 -28.18 13.71 -39.56
C GLN A 33 -27.30 13.12 -40.65
N SER A 34 -27.60 13.45 -41.91
CA SER A 34 -26.78 13.10 -43.08
C SER A 34 -25.97 14.31 -43.53
N PHE A 35 -24.67 14.09 -43.81
CA PHE A 35 -23.80 15.07 -44.46
C PHE A 35 -23.36 14.53 -45.82
N ASN A 36 -23.57 15.30 -46.88
CA ASN A 36 -23.09 14.98 -48.22
C ASN A 36 -21.67 15.53 -48.41
N THR A 37 -20.70 14.66 -48.69
CA THR A 37 -19.43 15.06 -49.32
C THR A 37 -19.41 14.57 -50.77
N ARG A 38 -18.92 15.42 -51.68
CA ARG A 38 -18.85 15.16 -53.12
C ARG A 38 -17.74 14.15 -53.45
N ALA A 39 -18.02 12.87 -53.21
CA ALA A 39 -17.44 11.73 -53.91
C ALA A 39 -18.37 10.54 -53.62
N SER A 40 -18.74 9.79 -54.65
CA SER A 40 -19.81 8.80 -54.62
C SER A 40 -19.58 7.71 -53.57
N GLU A 41 -20.39 7.71 -52.50
CA GLU A 41 -20.99 6.54 -51.84
C GLU A 41 -21.79 7.03 -50.62
N ASN A 42 -23.06 6.60 -50.50
CA ASN A 42 -23.92 6.97 -49.37
C ASN A 42 -23.50 6.18 -48.12
N ALA A 43 -22.73 6.77 -47.21
CA ALA A 43 -22.45 6.18 -45.90
C ALA A 43 -23.53 6.58 -44.88
N THR A 44 -24.33 5.62 -44.42
CA THR A 44 -25.26 5.79 -43.29
C THR A 44 -24.55 5.48 -41.97
N VAL A 45 -24.36 6.48 -41.12
CA VAL A 45 -23.84 6.32 -39.76
C VAL A 45 -25.01 6.24 -38.79
N THR A 46 -25.24 5.07 -38.19
CA THR A 46 -26.21 4.88 -37.10
C THR A 46 -25.45 4.78 -35.79
N ASN A 47 -25.52 5.83 -34.96
CA ASN A 47 -24.99 5.79 -33.60
C ASN A 47 -25.97 5.01 -32.72
N ILE A 48 -25.69 3.72 -32.52
CA ILE A 48 -26.38 2.89 -31.53
C ILE A 48 -25.36 2.62 -30.42
N GLY A 49 -25.51 3.29 -29.29
CA GLY A 49 -24.89 2.88 -28.03
C GLY A 49 -23.39 2.59 -28.08
N GLY A 50 -22.59 3.60 -28.42
CA GLY A 50 -21.28 3.82 -27.79
C GLY A 50 -20.22 2.72 -27.85
N ASN A 51 -20.18 1.83 -28.86
CA ASN A 51 -19.01 0.95 -29.07
C ASN A 51 -18.76 0.46 -30.52
N TYR A 52 -19.54 0.88 -31.53
CA TYR A 52 -19.33 0.43 -32.92
C TYR A 52 -19.58 1.55 -33.92
N ILE A 53 -18.68 1.72 -34.90
CA ILE A 53 -18.90 2.53 -36.10
C ILE A 53 -19.03 1.58 -37.29
N TYR A 54 -20.19 1.58 -37.94
CA TYR A 54 -20.43 0.84 -39.19
C TYR A 54 -19.94 1.66 -40.39
N VAL A 55 -19.00 1.13 -41.17
CA VAL A 55 -18.66 1.67 -42.50
C VAL A 55 -18.52 0.50 -43.48
N ASN A 56 -19.39 0.48 -44.49
CA ASN A 56 -19.33 -0.34 -45.72
C ASN A 56 -18.70 -1.74 -45.61
N GLY A 57 -19.37 -2.65 -44.89
CA GLY A 57 -19.23 -4.10 -45.12
C GLY A 57 -17.96 -4.79 -44.63
N ASP A 58 -16.94 -4.05 -44.18
CA ASP A 58 -15.73 -4.63 -43.59
C ASP A 58 -15.84 -4.67 -42.07
N TYR A 59 -15.89 -5.90 -41.53
CA TYR A 59 -15.78 -6.18 -40.10
C TYR A 59 -14.37 -5.85 -39.61
N ASN A 60 -14.09 -4.59 -39.28
CA ASN A 60 -12.95 -4.27 -38.43
C ASN A 60 -13.39 -4.41 -36.96
N GLU A 61 -13.22 -5.62 -36.41
CA GLU A 61 -13.29 -5.89 -34.97
C GLU A 61 -12.31 -4.95 -34.24
N TYR A 62 -12.80 -3.90 -33.59
CA TYR A 62 -12.05 -3.23 -32.52
C TYR A 62 -12.16 -4.03 -31.22
N LYS A 63 -11.78 -5.32 -31.28
CA LYS A 63 -11.19 -6.00 -30.12
C LYS A 63 -9.80 -5.38 -29.95
N ILE A 64 -9.65 -4.34 -29.14
CA ILE A 64 -8.32 -4.01 -28.61
C ILE A 64 -7.97 -5.09 -27.57
N ASP A 65 -7.59 -6.24 -28.12
CA ASP A 65 -6.52 -7.15 -27.76
C ASP A 65 -6.23 -7.33 -26.26
N GLU A 66 -7.12 -8.04 -25.57
CA GLU A 66 -6.89 -8.57 -24.22
C GLU A 66 -5.57 -9.33 -24.11
N GLN A 67 -5.11 -9.96 -25.21
CA GLN A 67 -3.84 -10.67 -25.28
C GLN A 67 -2.65 -9.70 -25.28
N LYS A 68 -2.69 -8.64 -26.09
CA LYS A 68 -1.68 -7.57 -26.06
C LYS A 68 -1.61 -6.86 -24.71
N GLY A 69 -2.76 -6.64 -24.05
CA GLY A 69 -2.78 -6.16 -22.67
C GLY A 69 -2.03 -7.10 -21.72
N LYS A 70 -2.29 -8.41 -21.79
CA LYS A 70 -1.57 -9.41 -20.98
C LYS A 70 -0.07 -9.43 -21.29
N ASP A 71 0.31 -9.25 -22.54
CA ASP A 71 1.72 -9.26 -22.95
C ASP A 71 2.45 -8.01 -22.46
N ILE A 72 1.84 -6.82 -22.57
CA ILE A 72 2.37 -5.57 -22.00
C ILE A 72 2.45 -5.65 -20.49
N PHE A 73 1.45 -6.23 -19.82
CA PHE A 73 1.47 -6.44 -18.38
C PHE A 73 2.67 -7.28 -17.94
N ARG A 74 2.89 -8.43 -18.60
CA ARG A 74 4.04 -9.32 -18.31
C ARG A 74 5.36 -8.65 -18.64
N TRP A 75 5.43 -7.91 -19.75
CA TRP A 75 6.62 -7.18 -20.16
C TRP A 75 6.94 -6.03 -19.20
N LEU A 76 5.94 -5.25 -18.74
CA LEU A 76 6.16 -4.15 -17.81
C LEU A 76 6.79 -4.65 -16.50
N GLY A 77 6.40 -5.85 -16.05
CA GLY A 77 7.03 -6.52 -14.90
C GLY A 77 6.91 -5.70 -13.62
N ALA A 78 5.78 -5.02 -13.42
CA ALA A 78 5.54 -4.22 -12.22
C ALA A 78 5.38 -5.12 -10.99
N PRO A 79 5.91 -4.71 -9.82
CA PRO A 79 5.79 -5.49 -8.59
C PRO A 79 4.37 -5.40 -8.02
N GLU A 80 3.99 -6.41 -7.23
CA GLU A 80 2.75 -6.41 -6.45
C GLU A 80 2.93 -5.56 -5.19
N THR A 81 2.16 -4.48 -5.07
CA THR A 81 2.34 -3.45 -4.01
C THR A 81 1.17 -3.33 -3.04
N SER A 82 0.08 -4.08 -3.25
CA SER A 82 -1.11 -4.02 -2.40
C SER A 82 -0.87 -4.54 -0.98
N ARG A 83 0.05 -5.51 -0.80
CA ARG A 83 0.29 -6.18 0.48
C ARG A 83 0.67 -5.22 1.60
N ASN A 84 1.61 -4.32 1.34
CA ASN A 84 2.08 -3.35 2.33
C ASN A 84 0.98 -2.35 2.71
N PHE A 85 0.16 -1.96 1.74
CA PHE A 85 -1.03 -1.15 1.99
C PHE A 85 -2.03 -1.90 2.89
N HIS A 86 -2.36 -3.16 2.57
CA HIS A 86 -3.29 -3.96 3.39
C HIS A 86 -2.77 -4.20 4.81
N ALA A 87 -1.48 -4.52 4.98
CA ALA A 87 -0.86 -4.65 6.29
C ALA A 87 -0.94 -3.34 7.09
N ALA A 88 -0.73 -2.19 6.44
CA ALA A 88 -0.90 -0.88 7.07
C ALA A 88 -2.36 -0.61 7.47
N ARG A 89 -3.34 -1.08 6.68
CA ARG A 89 -4.77 -1.00 7.00
C ARG A 89 -5.16 -1.89 8.16
N GLU A 90 -4.63 -3.12 8.23
CA GLU A 90 -4.89 -4.03 9.35
C GLU A 90 -4.29 -3.50 10.67
N ALA A 91 -3.16 -2.80 10.59
CA ALA A 91 -2.55 -2.15 11.74
C ALA A 91 -3.25 -0.85 12.18
N HIS A 92 -4.22 -0.33 11.39
CA HIS A 92 -4.94 0.90 11.72
C HIS A 92 -5.86 0.66 12.92
N HIS A 93 -5.70 1.49 13.95
CA HIS A 93 -6.65 1.51 15.05
C HIS A 93 -7.87 2.36 14.67
N ALA A 94 -9.07 1.81 14.86
CA ALA A 94 -10.31 2.51 14.58
C ALA A 94 -10.35 3.91 15.20
N HIS A 95 -10.93 4.85 14.48
CA HIS A 95 -11.11 6.26 14.90
C HIS A 95 -9.82 7.07 15.16
N THR A 96 -8.65 6.57 14.75
CA THR A 96 -7.39 7.32 14.76
C THR A 96 -7.05 7.88 13.37
N GLY A 97 -6.22 8.94 13.32
CA GLY A 97 -5.70 9.54 12.09
C GLY A 97 -6.62 10.57 11.42
N SER A 98 -7.79 10.85 12.01
CA SER A 98 -8.75 11.84 11.48
C SER A 98 -8.17 13.26 11.44
N TRP A 99 -7.28 13.61 12.38
CA TRP A 99 -6.61 14.90 12.40
C TRP A 99 -5.83 15.19 11.11
N PHE A 100 -5.35 14.13 10.43
CA PHE A 100 -4.62 14.25 9.18
C PHE A 100 -5.58 14.35 7.99
N VAL A 101 -6.45 13.35 7.79
CA VAL A 101 -7.34 13.29 6.61
C VAL A 101 -8.42 14.38 6.62
N CYS A 102 -8.83 14.88 7.79
CA CYS A 102 -9.70 16.05 7.92
C CYS A 102 -8.89 17.35 8.14
N GLY A 103 -7.56 17.26 8.14
CA GLY A 103 -6.64 18.36 8.42
C GLY A 103 -6.50 19.30 7.23
N LYS A 104 -6.27 20.60 7.53
CA LYS A 104 -6.12 21.65 6.52
C LYS A 104 -5.04 21.35 5.48
N ALA A 105 -3.92 20.77 5.90
CA ALA A 105 -2.81 20.48 4.99
C ALA A 105 -3.16 19.40 3.97
N PHE A 106 -3.82 18.33 4.40
CA PHE A 106 -4.25 17.24 3.51
C PHE A 106 -5.39 17.69 2.58
N LEU A 107 -6.39 18.39 3.11
CA LEU A 107 -7.48 18.93 2.28
C LEU A 107 -6.95 19.91 1.23
N ARG A 108 -6.05 20.82 1.62
CA ARG A 108 -5.37 21.71 0.67
C ARG A 108 -4.59 20.94 -0.39
N TRP A 109 -3.86 19.90 0.01
CA TRP A 109 -3.14 19.03 -0.94
C TRP A 109 -4.09 18.33 -1.90
N LYS A 110 -5.28 17.88 -1.46
CA LYS A 110 -6.28 17.27 -2.34
C LYS A 110 -6.86 18.23 -3.39
N GLU A 111 -6.98 19.51 -3.02
CA GLU A 111 -7.57 20.57 -3.85
C GLU A 111 -6.55 21.24 -4.79
N GLN A 112 -5.30 21.40 -4.34
CA GLN A 112 -4.26 22.15 -5.07
C GLN A 112 -3.26 21.21 -5.74
N PRO A 113 -3.35 21.02 -7.07
CA PRO A 113 -2.34 20.26 -7.81
C PRO A 113 -1.00 21.00 -7.80
N ASP A 114 0.06 20.26 -8.09
CA ASP A 114 1.47 20.67 -8.08
C ASP A 114 1.93 21.35 -6.78
N SER A 115 1.28 21.03 -5.66
CA SER A 115 1.68 21.43 -4.30
C SER A 115 2.02 20.18 -3.48
N PRO A 116 3.23 19.59 -3.63
CA PRO A 116 3.55 18.34 -2.97
C PRO A 116 3.42 18.41 -1.45
N LEU A 117 3.08 17.29 -0.82
CA LEU A 117 2.93 17.17 0.63
C LEU A 117 3.93 16.17 1.20
N TRP A 118 4.83 16.65 2.06
CA TRP A 118 5.75 15.80 2.80
C TRP A 118 5.26 15.57 4.24
N VAL A 119 5.00 14.31 4.56
CA VAL A 119 4.61 13.86 5.91
C VAL A 119 5.81 13.22 6.60
N TYR A 120 6.32 13.83 7.67
CA TYR A 120 7.53 13.34 8.33
C TYR A 120 7.39 13.17 9.83
N GLY A 121 8.19 12.28 10.41
CA GLY A 121 8.14 12.00 11.84
C GLY A 121 9.08 10.87 12.24
N SER A 122 9.23 10.68 13.55
CA SER A 122 10.09 9.66 14.14
C SER A 122 9.66 8.23 13.78
N PRO A 123 10.54 7.22 13.91
CA PRO A 123 10.16 5.82 13.78
C PRO A 123 9.02 5.45 14.75
N GLY A 124 8.10 4.62 14.29
CA GLY A 124 7.00 4.12 15.14
C GLY A 124 5.91 5.14 15.49
N CYS A 125 5.91 6.34 14.91
CA CYS A 125 4.86 7.33 15.15
C CYS A 125 3.58 7.12 14.32
N GLY A 126 3.52 6.12 13.42
CA GLY A 126 2.30 5.80 12.67
C GLY A 126 2.16 6.45 11.28
N LYS A 127 3.27 6.91 10.67
CA LYS A 127 3.28 7.47 9.30
C LYS A 127 2.62 6.54 8.28
N THR A 128 3.02 5.27 8.24
CA THR A 128 2.49 4.25 7.33
C THR A 128 0.99 4.04 7.47
N VAL A 129 0.49 3.99 8.70
CA VAL A 129 -0.94 3.91 8.98
C VAL A 129 -1.67 5.14 8.44
N ILE A 130 -1.12 6.34 8.63
CA ILE A 130 -1.74 7.57 8.13
C ILE A 130 -1.65 7.71 6.61
N CYS A 131 -0.56 7.26 5.99
CA CYS A 131 -0.45 7.19 4.54
C CYS A 131 -1.51 6.22 3.97
N SER A 132 -1.76 5.09 4.64
CA SER A 132 -2.83 4.17 4.24
C SER A 132 -4.23 4.78 4.37
N SER A 133 -4.49 5.58 5.41
CA SER A 133 -5.75 6.31 5.56
C SER A 133 -5.91 7.40 4.51
N ALA A 134 -4.82 8.06 4.12
CA ALA A 134 -4.79 9.03 3.03
C ALA A 134 -5.17 8.38 1.69
N VAL A 135 -4.59 7.21 1.40
CA VAL A 135 -4.92 6.40 0.22
C VAL A 135 -6.41 6.03 0.24
N GLU A 136 -6.92 5.50 1.34
CA GLU A 136 -8.33 5.12 1.46
C GLU A 136 -9.28 6.30 1.21
N ASP A 137 -8.97 7.48 1.75
CA ASP A 137 -9.76 8.70 1.55
C ASP A 137 -9.74 9.16 0.09
N VAL A 138 -8.57 9.12 -0.56
CA VAL A 138 -8.43 9.47 -1.99
C VAL A 138 -9.16 8.47 -2.89
N ILE A 139 -9.13 7.18 -2.57
CA ILE A 139 -9.89 6.15 -3.30
C ILE A 139 -11.38 6.50 -3.29
N LYS A 140 -11.94 6.73 -2.11
CA LYS A 140 -13.37 7.09 -1.93
C LYS A 140 -13.73 8.38 -2.68
N ASP A 141 -12.86 9.38 -2.63
CA ASP A 141 -13.06 10.65 -3.33
C ASP A 141 -13.01 10.50 -4.86
N CYS A 142 -12.12 9.66 -5.38
CA CYS A 142 -12.04 9.38 -6.81
C CYS A 142 -13.25 8.57 -7.30
N GLU A 143 -13.72 7.58 -6.53
CA GLU A 143 -14.90 6.77 -6.85
C GLU A 143 -16.20 7.56 -6.83
N ALA A 144 -16.28 8.63 -6.02
CA ALA A 144 -17.43 9.53 -5.97
C ALA A 144 -17.51 10.51 -7.16
N LYS A 145 -16.44 10.64 -7.95
CA LYS A 145 -16.32 11.59 -9.06
C LYS A 145 -16.56 10.91 -10.41
N PRO A 146 -16.85 11.67 -11.49
CA PRO A 146 -17.09 11.10 -12.81
C PRO A 146 -15.91 10.23 -13.28
N SER A 147 -16.23 9.04 -13.80
CA SER A 147 -15.25 8.04 -14.25
C SER A 147 -14.25 8.65 -15.25
N GLY A 148 -12.96 8.43 -14.99
CA GLY A 148 -11.87 8.81 -15.89
C GLY A 148 -11.29 10.23 -15.72
N SER A 149 -11.85 11.07 -14.84
CA SER A 149 -11.29 12.41 -14.56
C SER A 149 -10.22 12.40 -13.45
N PHE A 150 -10.47 11.63 -12.39
CA PHE A 150 -9.61 11.52 -11.22
C PHE A 150 -9.04 10.10 -11.12
N THR A 151 -7.76 9.99 -10.79
CA THR A 151 -7.12 8.69 -10.59
C THR A 151 -6.09 8.78 -9.46
N TYR A 152 -5.66 7.63 -8.97
CA TYR A 152 -4.71 7.51 -7.90
C TYR A 152 -3.73 6.37 -8.16
N ALA A 153 -2.57 6.46 -7.52
CA ALA A 153 -1.61 5.38 -7.40
C ALA A 153 -0.87 5.53 -6.08
N TYR A 154 -0.40 4.42 -5.52
CA TYR A 154 0.35 4.42 -4.28
C TYR A 154 1.48 3.40 -4.27
N PHE A 155 2.51 3.68 -3.49
CA PHE A 155 3.63 2.75 -3.30
C PHE A 155 4.15 2.84 -1.87
N PHE A 156 4.25 1.69 -1.21
CA PHE A 156 4.74 1.59 0.17
C PHE A 156 6.09 0.92 0.12
N PHE A 157 7.16 1.70 0.31
CA PHE A 157 8.49 1.14 0.47
C PHE A 157 8.56 0.33 1.75
N ASP A 158 9.20 -0.83 1.65
CA ASP A 158 9.47 -1.70 2.78
C ASP A 158 10.86 -2.29 2.61
N SER A 159 11.78 -1.88 3.46
CA SER A 159 13.16 -2.38 3.51
C SER A 159 13.24 -3.88 3.83
N ARG A 160 12.14 -4.51 4.28
CA ARG A 160 12.06 -5.94 4.59
C ARG A 160 11.74 -6.81 3.37
N SER A 161 11.28 -6.24 2.25
CA SER A 161 11.12 -7.01 1.02
C SER A 161 12.51 -7.24 0.45
N ALA A 162 13.12 -8.39 0.78
CA ALA A 162 14.45 -8.76 0.33
C ALA A 162 14.50 -9.14 -1.16
N GLU A 163 13.74 -8.44 -2.00
CA GLU A 163 14.05 -8.35 -3.41
C GLU A 163 15.18 -7.33 -3.57
N ASN A 164 16.42 -7.78 -3.40
CA ASN A 164 17.67 -7.06 -3.66
C ASN A 164 17.87 -6.69 -5.15
N ASP A 165 16.84 -6.18 -5.81
CA ASP A 165 17.02 -5.54 -7.10
C ASP A 165 17.52 -4.12 -6.87
N LEU A 166 18.65 -3.81 -7.51
CA LEU A 166 19.33 -2.51 -7.51
C LEU A 166 18.49 -1.35 -8.13
N SER A 167 17.18 -1.54 -8.30
CA SER A 167 16.26 -0.59 -8.93
C SER A 167 14.88 -0.51 -8.25
N VAL A 168 14.86 -0.38 -6.92
CA VAL A 168 13.63 -0.17 -6.14
C VAL A 168 12.84 1.06 -6.63
N HIS A 169 13.52 2.13 -7.06
CA HIS A 169 12.87 3.26 -7.74
C HIS A 169 12.24 2.89 -9.10
N GLU A 170 12.86 2.02 -9.89
CA GLU A 170 12.29 1.56 -11.17
C GLU A 170 11.05 0.69 -10.95
N LYS A 171 11.08 -0.17 -9.93
CA LYS A 171 9.92 -0.93 -9.43
C LYS A 171 8.77 -0.01 -9.03
N PHE A 172 9.08 1.08 -8.33
CA PHE A 172 8.12 2.14 -8.01
C PHE A 172 7.49 2.71 -9.28
N VAL A 173 8.29 3.19 -10.25
CA VAL A 173 7.76 3.80 -11.48
C VAL A 173 6.87 2.81 -12.25
N ARG A 174 7.30 1.55 -12.39
CA ARG A 174 6.50 0.50 -13.05
C ARG A 174 5.16 0.26 -12.36
N SER A 175 5.15 0.20 -11.02
CA SER A 175 3.92 0.00 -10.24
C SER A 175 2.95 1.17 -10.42
N ILE A 176 3.44 2.41 -10.37
CA ILE A 176 2.60 3.59 -10.61
C ILE A 176 2.01 3.58 -12.03
N ILE A 177 2.82 3.27 -13.06
CA ILE A 177 2.34 3.14 -14.44
C ILE A 177 1.21 2.10 -14.54
N LEU A 178 1.41 0.93 -13.93
CA LEU A 178 0.43 -0.15 -13.95
C LEU A 178 -0.89 0.26 -13.27
N GLN A 179 -0.81 0.87 -12.09
CA GLN A 179 -2.00 1.33 -11.35
C GLN A 179 -2.78 2.37 -12.15
N LEU A 180 -2.10 3.39 -12.71
CA LEU A 180 -2.76 4.41 -13.52
C LEU A 180 -3.37 3.82 -14.80
N TRP A 181 -2.71 2.84 -15.42
CA TRP A 181 -3.28 2.13 -16.57
C TRP A 181 -4.59 1.42 -16.20
N HIS A 182 -4.66 0.71 -15.07
CA HIS A 182 -5.90 0.04 -14.64
C HIS A 182 -7.08 1.01 -14.52
N HIS A 183 -6.85 2.25 -14.09
CA HIS A 183 -7.89 3.27 -14.01
C HIS A 183 -8.23 3.94 -15.35
N PHE A 184 -7.37 3.82 -16.36
CA PHE A 184 -7.55 4.49 -17.66
C PHE A 184 -8.59 3.80 -18.56
N GLY A 185 -8.88 2.51 -18.32
CA GLY A 185 -9.86 1.73 -19.08
C GLY A 185 -9.41 1.35 -20.50
N LYS A 186 -8.22 1.79 -20.94
CA LYS A 186 -7.56 1.41 -22.19
C LYS A 186 -6.05 1.41 -22.00
N ILE A 187 -5.31 0.81 -22.93
CA ILE A 187 -3.85 0.85 -22.90
C ILE A 187 -3.37 2.28 -23.22
N PRO A 188 -2.56 2.93 -22.37
CA PRO A 188 -2.04 4.26 -22.67
C PRO A 188 -1.18 4.25 -23.94
N SER A 189 -1.33 5.24 -24.80
CA SER A 189 -0.54 5.39 -26.04
C SER A 189 0.96 5.41 -25.74
N ALA A 190 1.39 6.16 -24.73
CA ALA A 190 2.78 6.20 -24.30
C ALA A 190 3.34 4.83 -23.90
N LEU A 191 2.51 3.93 -23.36
CA LEU A 191 2.93 2.58 -23.01
C LEU A 191 3.01 1.69 -24.25
N LEU A 192 2.08 1.85 -25.19
CA LEU A 192 2.13 1.19 -26.50
C LEU A 192 3.37 1.60 -27.31
N ASP A 193 3.72 2.89 -27.29
CA ASP A 193 4.86 3.44 -28.03
C ASP A 193 6.19 2.83 -27.55
N ILE A 194 6.34 2.62 -26.24
CA ILE A 194 7.54 2.03 -25.66
C ILE A 194 7.55 0.50 -25.86
N TYR A 195 6.40 -0.15 -25.79
CA TYR A 195 6.27 -1.57 -26.06
C TYR A 195 6.56 -1.92 -27.53
N GLY A 196 6.24 -1.03 -28.47
CA GLY A 196 6.60 -1.17 -29.87
C GLY A 196 5.94 -2.38 -30.55
N GLN A 197 6.76 -3.19 -31.24
CA GLN A 197 6.29 -4.29 -32.10
C GLN A 197 6.07 -5.64 -31.39
N GLY A 198 6.23 -5.74 -30.05
CA GLY A 198 5.86 -6.95 -29.32
C GLY A 198 6.82 -7.40 -28.22
N PRO A 199 6.61 -8.61 -27.68
CA PRO A 199 7.20 -9.07 -26.41
C PRO A 199 8.72 -9.29 -26.47
N SER A 200 9.31 -9.28 -27.66
CA SER A 200 10.76 -9.35 -27.88
C SER A 200 11.49 -8.03 -27.62
N HIS A 201 10.76 -6.95 -27.30
CA HIS A 201 11.36 -5.64 -27.02
C HIS A 201 12.16 -5.66 -25.70
N PRO A 202 13.35 -5.04 -25.68
CA PRO A 202 14.13 -4.92 -24.46
C PRO A 202 13.39 -4.09 -23.40
N GLN A 203 13.72 -4.34 -22.13
CA GLN A 203 13.23 -3.52 -21.02
C GLN A 203 13.66 -2.05 -21.22
N PRO A 204 12.74 -1.09 -21.06
CA PRO A 204 13.06 0.32 -21.23
C PRO A 204 13.93 0.81 -20.06
N PRO A 205 14.92 1.67 -20.31
CA PRO A 205 15.63 2.38 -19.25
C PRO A 205 14.66 3.17 -18.36
N LEU A 206 15.03 3.35 -17.08
CA LEU A 206 14.26 4.12 -16.10
C LEU A 206 13.81 5.49 -16.63
N ALA A 207 14.69 6.25 -17.27
CA ALA A 207 14.34 7.57 -17.81
C ALA A 207 13.18 7.50 -18.82
N ILE A 208 13.09 6.44 -19.63
CA ILE A 208 11.98 6.25 -20.58
C ILE A 208 10.68 5.92 -19.83
N LEU A 209 10.74 5.11 -18.77
CA LEU A 209 9.60 4.83 -17.90
C LEU A 209 9.10 6.10 -17.20
N GLU A 210 9.99 6.96 -16.72
CA GLU A 210 9.62 8.24 -16.09
C GLU A 210 8.91 9.18 -17.08
N HIS A 211 9.39 9.25 -18.33
CA HIS A 211 8.72 10.01 -19.40
C HIS A 211 7.36 9.39 -19.77
N CYS A 212 7.26 8.05 -19.79
CA CYS A 212 5.99 7.34 -19.98
C CYS A 212 4.98 7.73 -18.90
N LEU A 213 5.40 7.68 -17.64
CA LEU A 213 4.57 8.05 -16.50
C LEU A 213 4.09 9.50 -16.63
N GLN A 214 4.96 10.44 -16.97
CA GLN A 214 4.56 11.83 -17.22
C GLN A 214 3.53 11.97 -18.35
N ALA A 215 3.68 11.20 -19.43
CA ALA A 215 2.71 11.18 -20.52
C ALA A 215 1.36 10.61 -20.08
N ILE A 216 1.35 9.54 -19.29
CA ILE A 216 0.11 8.96 -18.72
C ILE A 216 -0.58 9.96 -17.79
N ILE A 217 0.16 10.66 -16.93
CA ILE A 217 -0.41 11.68 -16.02
C ILE A 217 -1.14 12.79 -16.79
N ARG A 218 -0.67 13.14 -18.00
CA ARG A 218 -1.32 14.16 -18.85
C ARG A 218 -2.70 13.77 -19.35
N GLU A 219 -3.03 12.49 -19.37
CA GLU A 219 -4.32 11.99 -19.86
C GLU A 219 -5.46 12.18 -18.84
N PHE A 220 -5.15 12.45 -17.57
CA PHE A 220 -6.13 12.66 -16.50
C PHE A 220 -6.32 14.15 -16.18
N GLN A 221 -7.36 14.50 -15.42
CA GLN A 221 -7.52 15.86 -14.87
C GLN A 221 -6.79 15.99 -13.53
N HIS A 222 -6.89 14.96 -12.68
CA HIS A 222 -6.20 14.90 -11.40
C HIS A 222 -5.59 13.51 -11.18
N VAL A 223 -4.33 13.47 -10.78
CA VAL A 223 -3.60 12.25 -10.44
C VAL A 223 -3.03 12.37 -9.04
N TYR A 224 -3.44 11.50 -8.13
CA TYR A 224 -2.90 11.41 -6.77
C TYR A 224 -1.82 10.33 -6.71
N ILE A 225 -0.59 10.68 -6.39
CA ILE A 225 0.50 9.73 -6.15
C ILE A 225 0.91 9.81 -4.69
N MET A 226 0.78 8.70 -3.96
CA MET A 226 1.12 8.61 -2.54
C MET A 226 2.26 7.62 -2.31
N ILE A 227 3.34 8.07 -1.68
CA ILE A 227 4.55 7.29 -1.46
C ILE A 227 4.77 7.15 0.06
N ASP A 228 4.71 5.94 0.60
CA ASP A 228 5.04 5.71 2.01
C ASP A 228 6.48 5.29 2.20
N ALA A 229 7.08 5.75 3.29
CA ALA A 229 8.41 5.35 3.78
C ALA A 229 9.53 5.56 2.75
N LEU A 230 9.61 6.75 2.14
CA LEU A 230 10.64 7.10 1.16
C LEU A 230 12.08 6.84 1.68
N ASP A 231 12.32 6.97 2.98
CA ASP A 231 13.60 6.63 3.60
C ASP A 231 13.96 5.13 3.47
N GLU A 232 13.02 4.25 3.21
CA GLU A 232 13.28 2.83 2.99
C GLU A 232 13.66 2.50 1.54
N CYS A 233 13.68 3.49 0.63
CA CYS A 233 14.17 3.33 -0.73
C CYS A 233 15.72 3.27 -0.74
N VAL A 234 16.27 2.14 -1.20
CA VAL A 234 17.73 1.92 -1.27
C VAL A 234 18.39 2.90 -2.24
N ASP A 235 17.77 3.16 -3.40
CA ASP A 235 18.22 4.15 -4.38
C ASP A 235 17.46 5.49 -4.26
N ARG A 236 17.13 5.90 -3.03
CA ARG A 236 16.37 7.12 -2.72
C ARG A 236 16.91 8.39 -3.37
N GLU A 237 18.21 8.47 -3.67
CA GLU A 237 18.78 9.63 -4.38
C GLU A 237 18.12 9.81 -5.75
N LYS A 238 17.94 8.71 -6.51
CA LYS A 238 17.25 8.74 -7.81
C LYS A 238 15.79 9.14 -7.65
N LEU A 239 15.11 8.57 -6.64
CA LEU A 239 13.73 8.91 -6.32
C LEU A 239 13.56 10.39 -5.96
N LEU A 240 14.46 10.96 -5.16
CA LEU A 240 14.47 12.38 -4.80
C LEU A 240 14.73 13.27 -6.02
N ILE A 241 15.63 12.88 -6.93
CA ILE A 241 15.84 13.57 -8.22
C ILE A 241 14.54 13.55 -9.04
N TRP A 242 13.87 12.40 -9.11
CA TRP A 242 12.59 12.26 -9.80
C TRP A 242 11.50 13.15 -9.16
N ILE A 243 11.36 13.16 -7.83
CA ILE A 243 10.41 14.02 -7.10
C ILE A 243 10.66 15.50 -7.46
N LYS A 244 11.92 15.95 -7.48
CA LYS A 244 12.26 17.31 -7.91
C LYS A 244 11.87 17.57 -9.36
N GLY A 245 12.19 16.64 -10.24
CA GLY A 245 11.92 16.74 -11.68
C GLY A 245 10.42 16.85 -11.96
N ILE A 246 9.62 15.93 -11.40
CA ILE A 246 8.18 15.89 -11.60
C ILE A 246 7.47 17.08 -10.93
N SER A 247 7.97 17.57 -9.79
CA SER A 247 7.40 18.76 -9.15
C SER A 247 7.67 20.04 -9.95
N LYS A 248 8.78 20.12 -10.69
CA LYS A 248 9.08 21.26 -11.58
C LYS A 248 8.22 21.29 -12.84
N TRP A 249 7.70 20.13 -13.26
CA TRP A 249 6.93 20.01 -14.49
C TRP A 249 5.60 20.78 -14.43
N ALA A 250 5.04 20.98 -13.23
CA ALA A 250 3.87 21.84 -12.96
C ALA A 250 2.72 21.65 -13.96
N SER A 251 2.18 20.44 -13.98
CA SER A 251 1.19 19.97 -14.95
C SER A 251 -0.22 20.56 -14.81
N GLY A 252 -0.51 21.17 -13.66
CA GLY A 252 -1.84 21.51 -13.17
C GLY A 252 -2.67 20.31 -12.71
N LYS A 253 -2.08 19.11 -12.61
CA LYS A 253 -2.82 17.84 -12.48
C LYS A 253 -2.31 16.92 -11.37
N LEU A 254 -1.05 17.05 -10.95
CA LEU A 254 -0.41 16.07 -10.07
C LEU A 254 -0.53 16.46 -8.60
N HIS A 255 -1.03 15.55 -7.78
CA HIS A 255 -1.03 15.65 -6.33
C HIS A 255 -0.05 14.62 -5.77
N LEU A 256 1.15 15.06 -5.42
CA LEU A 256 2.19 14.18 -4.89
C LEU A 256 2.24 14.27 -3.37
N MET A 257 2.08 13.15 -2.68
CA MET A 257 2.29 13.04 -1.23
C MET A 257 3.36 11.98 -0.99
N PHE A 258 4.27 12.26 -0.06
CA PHE A 258 5.25 11.26 0.37
C PHE A 258 5.51 11.34 1.86
N SER A 259 5.78 10.17 2.47
CA SER A 259 6.12 10.04 3.88
C SER A 259 7.59 9.66 4.05
N SER A 260 8.26 10.16 5.10
CA SER A 260 9.60 9.69 5.45
C SER A 260 10.00 10.00 6.90
N ARG A 261 11.17 9.51 7.32
CA ARG A 261 11.91 10.09 8.45
C ARG A 261 12.47 11.46 8.11
N GLN A 262 12.81 12.22 9.15
CA GLN A 262 13.47 13.52 9.03
C GLN A 262 14.99 13.35 8.95
N GLU A 263 15.47 12.75 7.86
CA GLU A 263 16.90 12.55 7.60
C GLU A 263 17.47 13.73 6.80
N ARG A 264 18.75 14.08 7.05
CA ARG A 264 19.36 15.32 6.52
C ARG A 264 19.44 15.32 5.00
N ASP A 265 19.85 14.20 4.41
CA ASP A 265 19.90 14.00 2.96
C ASP A 265 18.54 14.25 2.30
N ILE A 266 17.45 13.74 2.89
CA ILE A 266 16.09 13.96 2.39
C ILE A 266 15.73 15.45 2.51
N MET A 267 15.97 16.06 3.67
CA MET A 267 15.70 17.49 3.91
C MET A 267 16.41 18.40 2.91
N ASP A 268 17.71 18.20 2.74
CA ASP A 268 18.56 19.02 1.87
C ASP A 268 18.10 18.91 0.41
N GLN A 269 17.72 17.71 -0.02
CA GLN A 269 17.23 17.48 -1.37
C GLN A 269 15.87 18.17 -1.57
N ILE A 270 14.87 17.90 -0.73
CA ILE A 270 13.51 18.41 -0.94
C ILE A 270 13.35 19.90 -0.64
N ALA A 271 14.30 20.56 0.03
CA ALA A 271 14.29 22.01 0.24
C ALA A 271 14.19 22.81 -1.07
N ALA A 272 14.66 22.24 -2.18
CA ALA A 272 14.57 22.85 -3.52
C ALA A 272 13.22 22.59 -4.24
N VAL A 273 12.29 21.85 -3.64
CA VAL A 273 10.98 21.54 -4.23
C VAL A 273 10.03 22.71 -3.99
N HIS A 274 9.63 23.37 -5.08
CA HIS A 274 8.71 24.50 -5.02
C HIS A 274 7.31 24.06 -4.52
N GLY A 275 6.70 24.87 -3.66
CA GLY A 275 5.33 24.62 -3.17
C GLY A 275 5.20 23.50 -2.13
N LEU A 276 6.30 22.84 -1.75
CA LEU A 276 6.29 21.73 -0.79
C LEU A 276 5.65 22.14 0.54
N GLN A 277 4.56 21.45 0.90
CA GLN A 277 3.92 21.56 2.20
C GLN A 277 4.52 20.53 3.16
N HIS A 278 4.66 20.93 4.42
CA HIS A 278 5.28 20.13 5.46
C HIS A 278 4.25 19.78 6.54
N VAL A 279 4.04 18.49 6.78
CA VAL A 279 3.25 18.01 7.91
C VAL A 279 4.16 17.15 8.78
N ARG A 280 4.49 17.69 9.95
CA ARG A 280 5.12 16.90 10.99
C ARG A 280 4.05 16.04 11.66
N PHE A 281 4.28 14.73 11.68
CA PHE A 281 3.54 13.85 12.56
C PHE A 281 3.82 14.30 13.99
N ALA A 282 2.79 14.82 14.67
CA ALA A 282 2.93 15.42 15.99
C ALA A 282 3.45 14.35 16.98
N GLY A 283 4.74 14.43 17.28
CA GLY A 283 5.38 13.71 18.37
C GLY A 283 5.14 14.47 19.68
N GLY A 284 4.71 13.75 20.70
CA GLY A 284 4.52 14.30 22.04
C GLY A 284 3.46 13.57 22.85
N ASN A 285 3.48 13.81 24.17
CA ASN A 285 2.68 13.15 25.20
C ASN A 285 1.16 13.42 25.13
N LEU A 286 0.71 14.30 24.23
CA LEU A 286 -0.68 14.73 24.07
C LEU A 286 -1.26 14.40 22.69
N ASN A 287 -0.67 13.43 21.97
CA ASN A 287 -1.26 12.97 20.72
C ASN A 287 -2.63 12.31 21.02
N PRO A 288 -3.76 12.87 20.53
CA PRO A 288 -5.10 12.38 20.86
C PRO A 288 -5.36 10.98 20.31
N ASP A 289 -4.66 10.57 19.25
CA ASP A 289 -4.77 9.22 18.70
C ASP A 289 -4.04 8.21 19.59
N ILE A 290 -2.90 8.58 20.19
CA ILE A 290 -2.22 7.73 21.19
C ILE A 290 -3.10 7.59 22.44
N LEU A 291 -3.69 8.69 22.88
CA LEU A 291 -4.63 8.69 24.00
C LEU A 291 -5.80 7.74 23.75
N ARG A 292 -6.42 7.84 22.56
CA ARG A 292 -7.51 6.96 22.12
C ARG A 292 -7.08 5.50 22.10
N TYR A 293 -5.94 5.21 21.47
CA TYR A 293 -5.37 3.87 21.40
C TYR A 293 -5.17 3.25 22.79
N ILE A 294 -4.62 4.02 23.73
CA ILE A 294 -4.44 3.58 25.12
C ILE A 294 -5.79 3.34 25.79
N ASP A 295 -6.74 4.27 25.67
CA ASP A 295 -8.07 4.14 26.30
C ASP A 295 -8.81 2.90 25.81
N ASP A 296 -8.85 2.69 24.51
CA ASP A 296 -9.56 1.58 23.89
C ASP A 296 -8.88 0.25 24.29
N THR A 297 -7.55 0.16 24.19
CA THR A 297 -6.80 -1.04 24.62
C THR A 297 -6.99 -1.33 26.12
N LEU A 298 -6.97 -0.32 26.99
CA LEU A 298 -7.16 -0.51 28.43
C LEU A 298 -8.59 -0.92 28.79
N SER A 299 -9.58 -0.49 28.01
CA SER A 299 -10.99 -0.82 28.23
C SER A 299 -11.27 -2.31 28.06
N GLU A 300 -10.54 -2.97 27.16
CA GLU A 300 -10.64 -4.41 26.89
C GLU A 300 -10.03 -5.27 28.02
N ILE A 301 -9.18 -4.69 28.86
CA ILE A 301 -8.49 -5.42 29.93
C ILE A 301 -9.39 -5.54 31.16
N VAL A 302 -10.18 -6.61 31.22
CA VAL A 302 -11.16 -6.87 32.29
C VAL A 302 -10.53 -7.00 33.68
N LYS A 303 -9.32 -7.57 33.77
CA LYS A 303 -8.65 -7.87 35.05
C LYS A 303 -8.13 -6.66 35.83
N TRP A 304 -8.13 -5.46 35.25
CA TRP A 304 -7.62 -4.25 35.89
C TRP A 304 -8.75 -3.38 36.41
N ALA A 305 -8.66 -3.00 37.69
CA ALA A 305 -9.57 -2.01 38.28
C ALA A 305 -9.41 -0.63 37.61
N PRO A 306 -10.45 0.23 37.64
CA PRO A 306 -10.40 1.57 37.03
C PRO A 306 -9.17 2.39 37.42
N GLU A 307 -8.77 2.34 38.70
CA GLU A 307 -7.63 3.08 39.23
C GLU A 307 -6.30 2.56 38.64
N THR A 308 -6.24 1.26 38.36
CA THR A 308 -5.07 0.62 37.72
C THR A 308 -4.96 1.05 36.27
N ARG A 309 -6.08 1.08 35.54
CA ARG A 309 -6.11 1.57 34.15
C ARG A 309 -5.67 3.03 34.08
N THR A 310 -6.17 3.89 34.96
CA THR A 310 -5.77 5.30 35.05
C THR A 310 -4.27 5.45 35.34
N MET A 311 -3.73 4.68 36.27
CA MET A 311 -2.29 4.70 36.59
C MET A 311 -1.41 4.29 35.40
N VAL A 312 -1.78 3.21 34.70
CA VAL A 312 -1.07 2.75 33.50
C VAL A 312 -1.16 3.80 32.40
N LYS A 313 -2.35 4.35 32.16
CA LYS A 313 -2.59 5.40 31.16
C LYS A 313 -1.67 6.60 31.38
N LEU A 314 -1.64 7.13 32.61
CA LEU A 314 -0.82 8.31 32.93
C LEU A 314 0.68 8.03 32.71
N ALA A 315 1.16 6.87 33.17
CA ALA A 315 2.56 6.50 33.02
C ALA A 315 2.98 6.30 31.55
N LEU A 316 2.09 5.74 30.72
CA LEU A 316 2.36 5.57 29.28
C LEU A 316 2.33 6.91 28.55
N LEU A 317 1.36 7.78 28.84
CA LEU A 317 1.27 9.10 28.19
C LEU A 317 2.48 9.98 28.52
N GLU A 318 3.00 9.91 29.74
CA GLU A 318 4.17 10.69 30.16
C GLU A 318 5.43 10.35 29.36
N ARG A 319 5.56 9.10 28.89
CA ARG A 319 6.77 8.57 28.25
C ARG A 319 6.59 8.16 26.78
N ALA A 320 5.37 8.26 26.25
CA ALA A 320 5.08 7.83 24.88
C ALA A 320 5.90 8.61 23.84
N ASP A 321 6.16 9.90 24.09
CA ASP A 321 6.87 10.82 23.19
C ASP A 321 6.44 10.70 21.71
N GLY A 322 5.14 10.48 21.47
CA GLY A 322 4.59 10.32 20.13
C GLY A 322 4.84 8.96 19.43
N SER A 323 5.39 7.96 20.11
CA SER A 323 5.67 6.64 19.54
C SER A 323 4.54 5.64 19.86
N PHE A 324 3.67 5.38 18.88
CA PHE A 324 2.67 4.30 18.96
C PHE A 324 3.33 2.95 19.18
N ARG A 325 4.45 2.69 18.49
CA ARG A 325 5.16 1.42 18.61
C ARG A 325 5.65 1.19 20.04
N TRP A 326 6.20 2.22 20.68
CA TRP A 326 6.62 2.13 22.07
C TRP A 326 5.43 1.80 22.98
N VAL A 327 4.32 2.55 22.86
CA VAL A 327 3.11 2.34 23.68
C VAL A 327 2.57 0.93 23.52
N ALA A 328 2.45 0.43 22.28
CA ALA A 328 1.98 -0.92 21.99
C ALA A 328 2.88 -2.00 22.63
N LEU A 329 4.20 -1.83 22.54
CA LEU A 329 5.17 -2.75 23.18
C LEU A 329 5.02 -2.74 24.70
N GLN A 330 4.92 -1.56 25.32
CA GLN A 330 4.76 -1.45 26.77
C GLN A 330 3.43 -2.05 27.24
N LEU A 331 2.32 -1.79 26.55
CA LEU A 331 1.03 -2.40 26.87
C LEU A 331 1.11 -3.93 26.83
N LYS A 332 1.74 -4.50 25.79
CA LYS A 332 1.95 -5.95 25.66
C LYS A 332 2.71 -6.52 26.86
N GLU A 333 3.78 -5.85 27.33
CA GLU A 333 4.52 -6.29 28.53
C GLU A 333 3.71 -6.12 29.82
N LEU A 334 3.04 -4.98 30.00
CA LEU A 334 2.29 -4.66 31.21
C LEU A 334 1.11 -5.62 31.41
N ILE A 335 0.43 -5.99 30.33
CA ILE A 335 -0.67 -6.98 30.34
C ILE A 335 -0.19 -8.34 30.88
N GLN A 336 1.07 -8.71 30.73
CA GLN A 336 1.60 -9.99 31.22
C GLN A 336 1.86 -10.00 32.74
N CYS A 337 1.77 -8.85 33.42
CA CYS A 337 2.00 -8.79 34.86
C CYS A 337 0.96 -9.60 35.65
N SER A 338 1.44 -10.49 36.52
CA SER A 338 0.62 -11.39 37.34
C SER A 338 0.04 -10.76 38.61
N SER A 339 0.59 -9.63 39.06
CA SER A 339 0.12 -8.92 40.26
C SER A 339 0.24 -7.41 40.12
N LEU A 340 -0.56 -6.67 40.89
CA LEU A 340 -0.49 -5.21 40.95
C LEU A 340 0.89 -4.71 41.42
N ARG A 341 1.56 -5.47 42.31
CA ARG A 341 2.93 -5.15 42.73
C ARG A 341 3.90 -5.23 41.55
N ASN A 342 3.85 -6.30 40.77
CA ASN A 342 4.69 -6.46 39.59
C ASN A 342 4.41 -5.37 38.55
N LEU A 343 3.14 -5.04 38.33
CA LEU A 343 2.73 -3.96 37.44
C LEU A 343 3.33 -2.61 37.87
N LYS A 344 3.19 -2.23 39.15
CA LYS A 344 3.77 -0.98 39.68
C LYS A 344 5.29 -0.93 39.52
N LEU A 345 5.98 -2.03 39.82
CA LEU A 345 7.43 -2.11 39.63
C LEU A 345 7.82 -1.94 38.15
N ARG A 346 7.07 -2.56 37.23
CA ARG A 346 7.28 -2.41 35.79
C ARG A 346 7.01 -0.98 35.31
N LEU A 347 5.97 -0.32 35.81
CA LEU A 347 5.68 1.08 35.49
C LEU A 347 6.82 2.02 35.92
N CYS A 348 7.43 1.79 37.09
CA CYS A 348 8.61 2.55 37.52
C CYS A 348 9.83 2.31 36.63
N ALA A 349 9.94 1.10 36.08
CA ALA A 349 11.05 0.65 35.25
C ALA A 349 10.74 0.71 33.75
N LEU A 350 9.80 1.54 33.28
CA LEU A 350 9.53 1.68 31.84
C LEU A 350 10.80 2.16 31.10
N PRO A 351 11.08 1.65 29.90
CA PRO A 351 12.16 2.18 29.06
C PRO A 351 11.88 3.63 28.66
N LYS A 352 12.94 4.40 28.47
CA LYS A 352 12.87 5.84 28.12
C LYS A 352 12.31 6.07 26.72
N ASP A 353 12.63 5.18 25.78
CA ASP A 353 12.29 5.31 24.36
C ASP A 353 12.25 3.93 23.68
N LEU A 354 12.00 3.96 22.37
CA LEU A 354 11.94 2.75 21.54
C LEU A 354 13.31 2.05 21.46
N GLU A 355 14.40 2.81 21.45
CA GLU A 355 15.78 2.28 21.41
C GLU A 355 16.09 1.44 22.66
N GLU A 356 15.84 2.00 23.86
CA GLU A 356 16.03 1.26 25.10
C GLU A 356 15.08 0.05 25.19
N THR A 357 13.88 0.15 24.61
CA THR A 357 12.96 -0.99 24.52
C THR A 357 13.60 -2.14 23.74
N TYR A 358 14.15 -1.87 22.56
CA TYR A 358 14.83 -2.89 21.75
C TYR A 358 16.10 -3.40 22.42
N GLN A 359 16.92 -2.53 23.01
CA GLN A 359 18.11 -2.94 23.74
C GLN A 359 17.76 -3.93 24.87
N ARG A 360 16.70 -3.65 25.64
CA ARG A 360 16.23 -4.56 26.68
C ARG A 360 15.66 -5.86 26.13
N LEU A 361 14.95 -5.83 25.00
CA LEU A 361 14.44 -7.05 24.36
C LEU A 361 15.60 -7.94 23.90
N LEU A 362 16.65 -7.36 23.32
CA LEU A 362 17.85 -8.08 22.90
C LEU A 362 18.54 -8.74 24.10
N CYS A 363 18.65 -8.02 25.23
CA CYS A 363 19.25 -8.56 26.46
C CYS A 363 18.37 -9.59 27.20
N LYS A 364 17.05 -9.62 26.98
CA LYS A 364 16.12 -10.56 27.63
C LYS A 364 16.08 -11.94 26.95
N SER A 365 16.69 -12.09 25.78
CA SER A 365 16.71 -13.37 25.06
C SER A 365 17.30 -14.49 25.92
N SER A 366 16.65 -15.67 25.89
CA SER A 366 17.21 -16.88 26.50
C SER A 366 18.49 -17.34 25.83
N ASN A 367 18.68 -16.96 24.56
CA ASN A 367 19.90 -17.22 23.81
C ASN A 367 20.33 -15.97 23.02
N PRO A 368 21.12 -15.07 23.63
CA PRO A 368 21.46 -13.77 23.04
C PRO A 368 22.44 -13.88 21.87
N GLU A 369 23.34 -14.86 21.87
CA GLU A 369 24.27 -15.07 20.75
C GLU A 369 23.53 -15.58 19.51
N ASP A 370 22.68 -16.59 19.68
CA ASP A 370 21.86 -17.12 18.60
C ASP A 370 20.93 -16.04 18.04
N LEU A 371 20.28 -15.27 18.92
CA LEU A 371 19.47 -14.13 18.49
C LEU A 371 20.27 -13.13 17.65
N ARG A 372 21.49 -12.79 18.09
CA ARG A 372 22.38 -11.88 17.35
C ARG A 372 22.72 -12.45 15.97
N ILE A 373 23.08 -13.73 15.89
CA ILE A 373 23.39 -14.42 14.63
C ILE A 373 22.15 -14.39 13.72
N PHE A 374 20.98 -14.78 14.21
CA PHE A 374 19.75 -14.78 13.43
C PHE A 374 19.42 -13.38 12.90
N LEU A 375 19.47 -12.34 13.75
CA LEU A 375 19.20 -10.97 13.32
C LEU A 375 20.23 -10.45 12.32
N GLN A 376 21.50 -10.83 12.44
CA GLN A 376 22.54 -10.48 11.45
C GLN A 376 22.25 -11.14 10.11
N TRP A 377 21.95 -12.44 10.09
CA TRP A 377 21.59 -13.12 8.85
C TRP A 377 20.35 -12.51 8.22
N ILE A 378 19.32 -12.19 8.99
CA ILE A 378 18.11 -11.51 8.47
C ILE A 378 18.45 -10.13 7.91
N ALA A 379 19.24 -9.32 8.63
CA ALA A 379 19.54 -7.94 8.24
C ALA A 379 20.43 -7.85 6.98
N PHE A 380 21.29 -8.83 6.74
CA PHE A 380 22.22 -8.85 5.62
C PHE A 380 21.87 -9.89 4.54
N ALA A 381 20.75 -10.62 4.69
CA ALA A 381 20.32 -11.60 3.70
C ALA A 381 20.02 -10.93 2.36
N VAL A 382 20.50 -11.55 1.28
CA VAL A 382 20.28 -11.03 -0.08
C VAL A 382 18.84 -11.26 -0.57
N ARG A 383 18.15 -12.20 0.05
CA ARG A 383 16.77 -12.56 -0.22
C ARG A 383 16.08 -12.92 1.08
N PRO A 384 14.74 -13.00 1.14
CA PRO A 384 14.08 -13.50 2.34
C PRO A 384 14.66 -14.87 2.68
N ILE A 385 15.11 -15.00 3.92
CA ILE A 385 15.71 -16.23 4.45
C ILE A 385 14.59 -17.16 4.91
N SER A 386 14.67 -18.44 4.54
CA SER A 386 13.70 -19.42 5.04
C SER A 386 13.97 -19.73 6.52
N LEU A 387 12.98 -20.26 7.22
CA LEU A 387 13.13 -20.65 8.62
C LEU A 387 14.21 -21.73 8.79
N GLU A 388 14.28 -22.68 7.85
CA GLU A 388 15.29 -23.75 7.82
C GLU A 388 16.69 -23.20 7.56
N GLU A 389 16.83 -22.25 6.64
CA GLU A 389 18.11 -21.60 6.34
C GLU A 389 18.63 -20.81 7.54
N LEU A 390 17.71 -20.14 8.25
CA LEU A 390 18.04 -19.40 9.45
C LEU A 390 18.43 -20.34 10.60
N ALA A 391 17.75 -21.48 10.74
CA ALA A 391 18.12 -22.53 11.71
C ALA A 391 19.49 -23.15 11.40
N ASP A 392 19.86 -23.24 10.12
CA ASP A 392 21.18 -23.71 9.69
C ASP A 392 22.31 -22.68 9.93
N ALA A 393 21.98 -21.39 10.05
CA ALA A 393 22.97 -20.33 10.22
C ALA A 393 23.85 -20.50 11.47
N ILE A 394 23.32 -21.15 12.52
CA ILE A 394 24.02 -21.40 13.78
C ILE A 394 25.04 -22.55 13.69
N THR A 395 24.93 -23.40 12.66
CA THR A 395 25.83 -24.56 12.47
C THR A 395 27.24 -24.15 12.07
N ILE A 396 27.46 -22.87 11.79
CA ILE A 396 28.79 -22.29 11.59
C ILE A 396 29.26 -21.74 12.94
N ASP A 397 30.08 -22.52 13.64
CA ASP A 397 30.65 -22.10 14.91
C ASP A 397 31.80 -21.10 14.68
N PHE A 398 31.53 -19.83 14.96
CA PHE A 398 32.52 -18.75 14.91
C PHE A 398 33.34 -18.61 16.20
N GLN A 399 33.04 -19.38 17.25
CA GLN A 399 33.71 -19.32 18.55
C GLN A 399 34.84 -20.36 18.70
N SER A 400 35.00 -21.27 17.75
CA SER A 400 36.11 -22.22 17.75
C SER A 400 37.47 -21.51 17.62
N SER A 401 38.46 -22.03 18.35
CA SER A 401 39.71 -21.30 18.68
C SER A 401 40.64 -20.99 17.51
N ASP A 402 40.42 -21.61 16.34
CA ASP A 402 41.35 -21.51 15.21
C ASP A 402 40.69 -20.86 13.97
N GLN A 403 39.53 -21.32 13.52
CA GLN A 403 38.79 -20.83 12.34
C GLN A 403 37.30 -21.23 12.42
N PRO A 404 36.36 -20.44 11.86
CA PRO A 404 34.96 -20.81 11.82
C PRO A 404 34.77 -22.21 11.22
N CYS A 405 34.11 -23.10 11.96
CA CYS A 405 33.95 -24.50 11.56
C CYS A 405 32.48 -24.93 11.51
N TYR A 406 32.17 -25.87 10.63
CA TYR A 406 30.85 -26.47 10.56
C TYR A 406 30.67 -27.49 11.70
N ASP A 407 29.67 -27.27 12.56
CA ASP A 407 29.26 -28.16 13.63
C ASP A 407 27.76 -28.54 13.46
N PRO A 408 27.45 -29.79 13.05
CA PRO A 408 26.07 -30.22 12.87
C PRO A 408 25.30 -30.36 14.20
N ASP A 409 25.97 -30.48 15.33
CA ASP A 409 25.33 -30.68 16.64
C ASP A 409 24.71 -29.37 17.18
N LEU A 410 25.10 -28.22 16.61
CA LEU A 410 24.49 -26.91 16.90
C LEU A 410 23.12 -26.71 16.22
N ARG A 411 22.76 -27.56 15.25
CA ARG A 411 21.50 -27.43 14.53
C ARG A 411 20.31 -27.56 15.49
N TYR A 412 19.38 -26.62 15.38
CA TYR A 412 18.11 -26.68 16.10
C TYR A 412 17.30 -27.91 15.68
N MET A 413 16.81 -28.67 16.66
CA MET A 413 16.01 -29.88 16.42
C MET A 413 14.68 -29.57 15.74
N ASP A 414 14.06 -28.44 16.09
CA ASP A 414 12.89 -27.88 15.44
C ASP A 414 13.23 -26.47 14.93
N PRO A 415 13.22 -26.20 13.61
CA PRO A 415 13.47 -24.87 13.08
C PRO A 415 12.53 -23.78 13.65
N ARG A 416 11.33 -24.16 14.12
CA ARG A 416 10.37 -23.21 14.73
C ARG A 416 10.86 -22.61 16.04
N ASP A 417 11.81 -23.25 16.71
CA ASP A 417 12.43 -22.70 17.92
C ASP A 417 13.21 -21.42 17.62
N VAL A 418 13.65 -21.19 16.38
CA VAL A 418 14.22 -19.91 15.94
C VAL A 418 13.23 -18.77 16.12
N LEU A 419 11.93 -18.98 15.86
CA LEU A 419 10.90 -17.96 16.08
C LEU A 419 10.70 -17.66 17.57
N THR A 420 10.92 -18.64 18.43
CA THR A 420 10.88 -18.46 19.89
C THR A 420 12.05 -17.59 20.35
N VAL A 421 13.26 -17.83 19.84
CA VAL A 421 14.45 -17.01 20.13
C VAL A 421 14.29 -15.59 19.57
N CYS A 422 13.78 -15.47 18.35
CA CYS A 422 13.54 -14.19 17.67
C CYS A 422 12.23 -13.49 18.09
N SER A 423 11.57 -13.97 19.14
CA SER A 423 10.24 -13.51 19.52
C SER A 423 10.23 -12.00 19.80
N GLY A 424 9.33 -11.28 19.12
CA GLY A 424 9.23 -9.82 19.20
C GLY A 424 10.07 -9.04 18.19
N PHE A 425 10.94 -9.71 17.43
CA PHE A 425 11.73 -9.11 16.35
C PHE A 425 11.30 -9.57 14.96
N VAL A 426 10.92 -10.85 14.83
CA VAL A 426 10.64 -11.50 13.54
C VAL A 426 9.21 -12.03 13.51
N THR A 427 8.60 -11.98 12.33
CA THR A 427 7.31 -12.61 12.02
C THR A 427 7.47 -13.43 10.75
N GLU A 428 7.04 -14.70 10.78
CA GLU A 428 7.00 -15.56 9.61
C GLU A 428 5.81 -15.20 8.71
N PHE A 429 6.00 -15.28 7.39
CA PHE A 429 4.93 -15.13 6.41
C PHE A 429 5.09 -16.16 5.28
N GLU A 430 3.99 -16.69 4.77
CA GLU A 430 4.01 -17.57 3.60
C GLU A 430 4.12 -16.73 2.31
N GLY A 431 5.30 -16.77 1.67
CA GLY A 431 5.55 -16.16 0.37
C GLY A 431 5.67 -17.19 -0.75
N LEU A 432 4.89 -17.05 -1.82
CA LEU A 432 5.14 -17.74 -3.08
C LEU A 432 6.36 -17.12 -3.77
N PHE A 433 7.55 -17.71 -3.57
CA PHE A 433 8.72 -17.37 -4.36
C PHE A 433 8.63 -18.06 -5.72
N LEU A 434 8.34 -17.29 -6.77
CA LEU A 434 8.59 -17.75 -8.14
C LEU A 434 10.11 -17.80 -8.34
N SER A 435 10.72 -18.89 -7.92
CA SER A 435 12.09 -19.22 -8.27
C SER A 435 12.21 -19.24 -9.80
N SER A 436 13.04 -18.35 -10.34
CA SER A 436 13.35 -18.24 -11.76
C SER A 436 14.02 -19.49 -12.37
N LYS A 437 14.12 -20.60 -11.61
CA LYS A 437 14.73 -21.86 -12.07
C LYS A 437 13.82 -22.75 -12.92
N ASN A 438 12.54 -22.44 -13.11
CA ASN A 438 11.61 -23.32 -13.85
C ASN A 438 11.31 -22.94 -15.31
N VAL A 439 11.92 -21.88 -15.87
CA VAL A 439 11.74 -21.54 -17.31
C VAL A 439 12.70 -22.32 -18.22
N ALA A 440 13.75 -22.97 -17.67
CA ALA A 440 14.78 -23.64 -18.47
C ALA A 440 14.57 -25.15 -18.70
N LYS A 441 13.50 -25.77 -18.20
CA LYS A 441 13.31 -27.25 -18.28
C LYS A 441 12.22 -27.77 -19.23
N SER A 442 11.49 -26.91 -19.94
CA SER A 442 10.50 -27.34 -20.94
C SER A 442 10.93 -27.15 -22.40
N ALA A 443 12.14 -26.65 -22.68
CA ALA A 443 12.63 -26.45 -24.06
C ALA A 443 13.50 -27.60 -24.60
N ASN A 444 13.65 -28.71 -23.88
CA ASN A 444 14.37 -29.90 -24.39
C ASN A 444 13.72 -31.18 -23.87
N LYS A 445 12.75 -31.69 -24.63
CA LYS A 445 12.46 -33.11 -24.78
C LYS A 445 11.60 -33.27 -26.05
N GLU A 446 12.30 -33.74 -27.09
CA GLU A 446 11.90 -34.45 -28.31
C GLU A 446 10.56 -34.11 -28.98
#